data_AF-A0A0L7KJJ6-F1
#
_entry.id   AF-A0A0L7KJJ6-F1
#
_cell.length_a   1.000
_cell.length_b   1.000
_cell.length_c   1.000
_cell.angle_alpha   90.00
_cell.angle_beta   90.00
_cell.angle_gamma   90.00
#
_symmetry.space_group_name_H-M   'P 1'
#
loop_
_entity.id
_entity.type
_entity.pdbx_description
1 polymer ?
#
loop_
_entity_poly.entity_id
_entity_poly.type
_entity_poly.pdbx_seq_one_letter_code
_entity_poly.pdbx_strand_id
1 'polypeptide(L)'
;MKELLRLLSATATVIRIESNEITSKITSGLEQYVPCKRDNCSCHKSVINLDLAPFKDGITKEQFAVARSKGTKCAGIEYYLTALASKMPDMELAINTRDWPQLNQAWGHAKAPVLSFSKTRDYYDIMYPAWSFWEGGPAISLYPTGIGRWDKHRISISAAAEKWPWEKKESKAFFRGSRTSAERDPLVYLSRSEPDLVDA
;
A
#
# COMPACT_ATOMS: atom_id res chain seq x y z
N MET A 1 -19.74 -32.39 -0.74
CA MET A 1 -19.30 -31.38 0.25
C MET A 1 -19.07 -31.92 1.67
N LYS A 2 -19.52 -33.13 2.02
CA LYS A 2 -19.22 -33.74 3.34
C LYS A 2 -17.98 -34.65 3.34
N GLU A 3 -17.57 -35.18 2.19
CA GLU A 3 -16.33 -35.98 2.07
C GLU A 3 -15.03 -35.14 2.05
N LEU A 4 -15.04 -33.90 1.53
CA LEU A 4 -13.82 -33.08 1.44
C LEU A 4 -13.33 -32.55 2.80
N LEU A 5 -14.21 -32.48 3.80
CA LEU A 5 -13.86 -32.07 5.17
C LEU A 5 -13.22 -33.21 5.99
N ARG A 6 -13.30 -34.46 5.55
CA ARG A 6 -12.70 -35.60 6.27
C ARG A 6 -11.21 -35.80 5.97
N LEU A 7 -10.72 -35.32 4.82
CA LEU A 7 -9.31 -35.51 4.42
C LEU A 7 -8.34 -34.49 5.05
N LEU A 8 -8.84 -33.48 5.75
CA LEU A 8 -8.00 -32.54 6.52
C LEU A 8 -7.78 -32.97 7.99
N SER A 9 -8.20 -34.18 8.37
CA SER A 9 -8.26 -34.63 9.77
C SER A 9 -7.13 -35.58 10.21
N ALA A 10 -6.09 -35.80 9.39
CA ALA A 10 -5.08 -36.83 9.73
C ALA A 10 -3.80 -36.32 10.44
N THR A 11 -3.47 -35.03 10.43
CA THR A 11 -2.24 -34.53 11.11
C THR A 11 -2.29 -33.09 11.62
N ALA A 12 -3.46 -32.49 11.75
CA ALA A 12 -3.59 -31.18 12.39
C ALA A 12 -4.09 -31.37 13.83
N THR A 13 -3.23 -31.06 14.80
CA THR A 13 -3.68 -30.73 16.16
C THR A 13 -4.80 -29.70 16.02
N VAL A 14 -6.05 -30.12 16.24
CA VAL A 14 -7.19 -29.21 16.32
C VAL A 14 -6.96 -28.40 17.60
N ILE A 15 -6.30 -27.26 17.46
CA ILE A 15 -6.28 -26.23 18.48
C ILE A 15 -7.75 -25.88 18.69
N ARG A 16 -8.31 -26.22 19.86
CA ARG A 16 -9.58 -25.67 20.31
C ARG A 16 -9.38 -24.16 20.42
N ILE A 17 -9.72 -23.43 19.37
CA ILE A 17 -9.74 -21.98 19.41
C ILE A 17 -10.97 -21.61 20.24
N GLU A 18 -10.76 -21.20 21.49
CA GLU A 18 -11.82 -20.57 22.27
C GLU A 18 -12.34 -19.36 21.46
N SER A 19 -13.65 -19.35 21.19
CA SER A 19 -14.28 -18.29 20.41
C SER A 19 -14.21 -16.99 21.19
N ASN A 20 -13.27 -16.12 20.82
CA ASN A 20 -13.20 -14.75 21.30
C ASN A 20 -13.54 -13.76 20.16
N GLU A 21 -13.57 -12.48 20.48
CA GLU A 21 -13.88 -11.42 19.52
C GLU A 21 -12.97 -11.46 18.27
N ILE A 22 -11.69 -11.79 18.44
CA ILE A 22 -10.71 -11.87 17.35
C ILE A 22 -11.07 -13.03 16.41
N THR A 23 -11.33 -14.22 16.95
CA THR A 23 -11.71 -15.39 16.15
C THR A 23 -13.00 -15.15 15.37
N SER A 24 -13.98 -14.47 15.97
CA SER A 24 -15.22 -14.08 15.28
C SER A 24 -14.96 -13.14 14.10
N LYS A 25 -14.11 -12.13 14.31
CA LYS A 25 -13.69 -11.20 13.23
C LYS A 25 -12.93 -11.91 12.11
N ILE A 26 -12.06 -12.88 12.45
CA ILE A 26 -11.34 -13.69 11.45
C ILE A 26 -12.32 -14.49 10.59
N THR A 27 -13.24 -15.23 11.23
CA THR A 27 -14.24 -16.03 10.52
C THR A 27 -15.10 -15.16 9.61
N SER A 28 -15.63 -14.05 10.13
CA SER A 28 -16.42 -13.11 9.34
C SER A 28 -15.64 -12.53 8.15
N GLY A 29 -14.36 -12.21 8.35
CA GLY A 29 -13.47 -11.74 7.28
C GLY A 29 -13.25 -12.79 6.20
N LEU A 30 -13.07 -14.06 6.57
CA LEU A 30 -12.90 -15.16 5.62
C LEU A 30 -14.19 -15.46 4.83
N GLU A 31 -15.35 -15.39 5.48
CA GLU A 31 -16.65 -15.58 4.84
C GLU A 31 -16.97 -14.48 3.81
N GLN A 32 -16.55 -13.24 4.08
CA GLN A 32 -16.76 -12.10 3.20
C GLN A 32 -15.67 -11.94 2.12
N TYR A 33 -14.53 -12.61 2.29
CA TYR A 33 -13.40 -12.44 1.39
C TYR A 33 -13.67 -13.08 0.02
N VAL A 34 -13.59 -12.26 -1.02
CA VAL A 34 -13.61 -12.69 -2.41
C VAL A 34 -12.26 -12.38 -3.04
N PRO A 35 -11.49 -13.38 -3.53
CA PRO A 35 -10.24 -13.13 -4.21
C PRO A 35 -10.42 -12.18 -5.40
N CYS A 36 -9.51 -11.22 -5.55
CA CYS A 36 -9.55 -10.33 -6.70
C CYS A 36 -9.22 -11.10 -8.00
N LYS A 37 -9.83 -10.69 -9.11
CA LYS A 37 -9.47 -11.20 -10.44
C LYS A 37 -8.16 -10.55 -10.90
N ARG A 38 -7.26 -11.34 -11.47
CA ARG A 38 -5.96 -10.86 -11.98
C ARG A 38 -5.96 -10.59 -13.49
N ASP A 39 -7.02 -10.98 -14.18
CA ASP A 39 -7.16 -10.76 -15.62
C ASP A 39 -7.26 -9.27 -15.92
N ASN A 40 -6.62 -8.84 -17.01
CA ASN A 40 -6.72 -7.49 -17.56
C ASN A 40 -6.52 -6.37 -16.51
N CYS A 41 -5.59 -6.58 -15.57
CA CYS A 41 -5.26 -5.61 -14.51
C CYS A 41 -6.45 -5.23 -13.60
N SER A 42 -7.45 -6.10 -13.45
CA SER A 42 -8.72 -5.74 -12.79
C SER A 42 -8.68 -5.68 -11.26
N CYS A 43 -7.69 -6.30 -10.60
CA CYS A 43 -7.63 -6.43 -9.13
C CYS A 43 -7.76 -5.09 -8.38
N HIS A 44 -7.21 -3.99 -8.92
CA HIS A 44 -7.22 -2.67 -8.29
C HIS A 44 -8.09 -1.64 -9.03
N LYS A 45 -8.90 -2.07 -10.01
CA LYS A 45 -9.73 -1.16 -10.83
C LYS A 45 -10.74 -0.35 -10.01
N SER A 46 -11.26 -0.92 -8.92
CA SER A 46 -12.20 -0.23 -8.03
C SER A 46 -11.61 1.05 -7.45
N VAL A 47 -10.33 1.06 -7.09
CA VAL A 47 -9.62 2.25 -6.58
C VAL A 47 -9.57 3.34 -7.64
N ILE A 48 -9.14 3.00 -8.86
CA ILE A 48 -9.08 3.93 -9.99
C ILE A 48 -10.46 4.52 -10.27
N ASN A 49 -11.50 3.68 -10.30
CA ASN A 49 -12.87 4.13 -10.55
C ASN A 49 -13.37 5.10 -9.47
N LEU A 50 -13.11 4.81 -8.20
CA LEU A 50 -13.51 5.67 -7.08
C LEU A 50 -12.77 7.01 -7.12
N ASP A 51 -11.48 7.00 -7.44
CA ASP A 51 -10.65 8.21 -7.50
C ASP A 51 -11.01 9.10 -8.70
N LEU A 52 -11.43 8.51 -9.81
CA LEU A 52 -11.87 9.25 -11.00
C LEU A 52 -13.35 9.65 -10.96
N ALA A 53 -14.16 9.07 -10.07
CA ALA A 53 -15.59 9.36 -9.97
C ALA A 53 -15.94 10.85 -9.82
N PRO A 54 -15.19 11.69 -9.06
CA PRO A 54 -15.45 13.13 -8.97
C PRO A 54 -15.27 13.91 -10.29
N PHE A 55 -14.60 13.30 -11.27
CA PHE A 55 -14.24 13.87 -12.57
C PHE A 55 -14.95 13.19 -13.75
N LYS A 56 -15.99 12.38 -13.47
CA LYS A 56 -16.73 11.62 -14.51
C LYS A 56 -17.35 12.50 -15.60
N ASP A 57 -17.67 13.75 -15.27
CA ASP A 57 -18.29 14.73 -16.18
C ASP A 57 -17.25 15.53 -16.99
N GLY A 58 -15.97 15.20 -16.84
CA GLY A 58 -14.84 15.88 -17.49
C GLY A 58 -13.97 16.69 -16.52
N ILE A 59 -12.80 17.09 -17.02
CA ILE A 59 -11.82 17.94 -16.34
C ILE A 59 -11.71 19.23 -17.15
N THR A 60 -12.07 20.38 -16.55
CA THR A 60 -11.93 21.68 -17.22
C THR A 60 -10.49 22.20 -17.15
N LYS A 61 -10.15 23.16 -18.03
CA LYS A 61 -8.83 23.81 -18.02
C LYS A 61 -8.57 24.55 -16.70
N GLU A 62 -9.61 25.11 -16.09
CA GLU A 62 -9.53 25.83 -14.82
C GLU A 62 -9.24 24.86 -13.67
N GLN A 63 -9.90 23.70 -13.66
CA GLN A 63 -9.58 22.63 -12.70
C GLN A 63 -8.13 22.14 -12.87
N PHE A 64 -7.69 21.98 -14.11
CA PHE A 64 -6.32 21.55 -14.38
C PHE A 64 -5.27 22.63 -14.02
N ALA A 65 -5.59 23.92 -14.18
CA ALA A 65 -4.72 25.01 -13.76
C ALA A 65 -4.40 24.95 -12.25
N VAL A 66 -5.40 24.59 -11.43
CA VAL A 66 -5.18 24.33 -9.99
C VAL A 66 -4.21 23.16 -9.78
N ALA A 67 -4.41 22.06 -10.50
CA ALA A 67 -3.59 20.86 -10.39
C ALA A 67 -2.13 21.09 -10.82
N ARG A 68 -1.92 21.85 -11.91
CA ARG A 68 -0.61 22.12 -12.50
C ARG A 68 0.40 22.69 -11.50
N SER A 69 -0.05 23.55 -10.59
CA SER A 69 0.80 24.14 -9.54
C SER A 69 1.32 23.15 -8.49
N LYS A 70 0.73 21.94 -8.44
CA LYS A 70 1.01 20.90 -7.45
C LYS A 70 1.88 19.76 -8.00
N GLY A 71 2.17 19.78 -9.30
CA GLY A 71 2.97 18.76 -9.99
C GLY A 71 4.48 18.97 -9.84
N THR A 72 5.22 17.87 -9.75
CA THR A 72 6.68 17.82 -9.68
C THR A 72 7.22 16.65 -10.53
N LYS A 73 8.52 16.65 -10.83
CA LYS A 73 9.19 15.59 -11.62
C LYS A 73 9.89 14.59 -10.70
N CYS A 74 9.84 13.31 -11.06
CA CYS A 74 10.52 12.23 -10.34
C CYS A 74 10.88 11.09 -11.31
N ALA A 75 12.16 10.70 -11.32
CA ALA A 75 12.69 9.71 -12.26
C ALA A 75 12.05 8.31 -12.12
N GLY A 76 11.70 7.90 -10.90
CA GLY A 76 10.97 6.65 -10.66
C GLY A 76 9.58 6.60 -11.30
N ILE A 77 8.95 7.77 -11.51
CA ILE A 77 7.66 7.89 -12.21
C ILE A 77 7.89 7.91 -13.72
N GLU A 78 8.89 8.68 -14.16
CA GLU A 78 9.27 8.82 -15.58
C GLU A 78 9.63 7.46 -16.21
N TYR A 79 10.22 6.54 -15.45
CA TYR A 79 10.47 5.16 -15.89
C TYR A 79 9.20 4.49 -16.44
N TYR A 80 8.09 4.58 -15.72
CA TYR A 80 6.82 3.97 -16.13
C TYR A 80 6.14 4.76 -17.25
N LEU A 81 6.13 6.09 -17.16
CA LEU A 81 5.48 6.94 -18.15
C LEU A 81 6.16 6.83 -19.52
N THR A 82 7.48 6.78 -19.56
CA THR A 82 8.24 6.63 -20.82
C THR A 82 7.91 5.32 -21.52
N ALA A 83 7.76 4.23 -20.77
CA ALA A 83 7.38 2.93 -21.32
C ALA A 83 5.94 2.89 -21.88
N LEU A 84 5.07 3.80 -21.42
CA LEU A 84 3.68 3.89 -21.85
C LEU A 84 3.43 4.97 -22.90
N ALA A 85 4.26 6.00 -22.98
CA ALA A 85 4.01 7.23 -23.74
C ALA A 85 3.54 6.98 -25.18
N SER A 86 4.18 6.06 -25.92
CA SER A 86 3.83 5.78 -27.32
C SER A 86 2.49 5.04 -27.51
N LYS A 87 1.87 4.58 -26.43
CA LYS A 87 0.61 3.82 -26.41
C LYS A 87 -0.55 4.62 -25.83
N MET A 88 -0.30 5.84 -25.38
CA MET A 88 -1.27 6.69 -24.70
C MET A 88 -1.65 7.87 -25.59
N PRO A 89 -2.90 8.37 -25.50
CA PRO A 89 -3.26 9.63 -26.13
C PRO A 89 -2.55 10.80 -25.45
N ASP A 90 -2.51 11.94 -26.14
CA ASP A 90 -2.01 13.18 -25.57
C ASP A 90 -2.79 13.55 -24.30
N MET A 91 -2.04 13.84 -23.23
CA MET A 91 -2.61 14.25 -21.95
C MET A 91 -1.63 15.10 -21.15
N GLU A 92 -2.17 15.96 -20.29
CA GLU A 92 -1.39 16.65 -19.26
C GLU A 92 -1.65 15.98 -17.90
N LEU A 93 -0.58 15.75 -17.13
CA LEU A 93 -0.66 15.13 -15.80
C LEU A 93 -0.06 16.05 -14.75
N ALA A 94 -0.76 16.20 -13.63
CA ALA A 94 -0.26 16.90 -12.45
C ALA A 94 0.07 15.87 -11.37
N ILE A 95 1.35 15.50 -11.26
CA ILE A 95 1.80 14.43 -10.36
C ILE A 95 2.53 15.03 -9.17
N ASN A 96 1.95 14.95 -7.99
CA ASN A 96 2.55 15.38 -6.73
C ASN A 96 3.53 14.30 -6.22
N THR A 97 4.79 14.68 -6.05
CA THR A 97 5.86 13.79 -5.53
C THR A 97 6.21 14.06 -4.07
N ARG A 98 5.34 14.76 -3.32
CA ARG A 98 5.47 14.95 -1.86
C ARG A 98 4.77 13.82 -1.11
N ASP A 99 5.16 13.65 0.15
CA ASP A 99 4.59 12.61 1.04
C ASP A 99 3.09 12.79 1.30
N TRP A 100 2.62 14.05 1.36
CA TRP A 100 1.23 14.38 1.67
C TRP A 100 0.39 14.68 0.43
N PRO A 101 -0.88 14.23 0.38
CA PRO A 101 -1.85 14.63 -0.63
C PRO A 101 -2.19 16.13 -0.56
N GLN A 102 -2.78 16.67 -1.63
CA GLN A 102 -2.81 18.13 -1.86
C GLN A 102 -4.21 18.76 -1.81
N LEU A 103 -5.28 17.97 -1.89
CA LEU A 103 -6.65 18.47 -2.08
C LEU A 103 -7.61 17.96 -1.00
N ASN A 104 -7.40 18.41 0.24
CA ASN A 104 -8.31 18.13 1.34
C ASN A 104 -9.70 18.74 1.11
N GLN A 105 -10.75 17.92 1.17
CA GLN A 105 -12.15 18.30 0.93
C GLN A 105 -12.69 19.25 2.01
N ALA A 106 -12.30 19.05 3.27
CA ALA A 106 -12.78 19.83 4.40
C ALA A 106 -12.14 21.23 4.48
N TRP A 107 -11.01 21.45 3.81
CA TRP A 107 -10.30 22.74 3.80
C TRP A 107 -10.78 23.69 2.70
N GLY A 108 -11.88 23.36 2.01
CA GLY A 108 -12.44 24.19 0.95
C GLY A 108 -11.66 24.15 -0.36
N HIS A 109 -10.77 23.17 -0.55
CA HIS A 109 -10.08 23.00 -1.83
C HIS A 109 -11.06 22.59 -2.93
N ALA A 110 -10.98 23.27 -4.08
CA ALA A 110 -11.70 22.85 -5.28
C ALA A 110 -11.18 21.49 -5.78
N LYS A 111 -12.10 20.66 -6.29
CA LYS A 111 -11.74 19.39 -6.93
C LYS A 111 -10.87 19.62 -8.16
N ALA A 112 -9.69 19.02 -8.17
CA ALA A 112 -8.71 19.10 -9.26
C ALA A 112 -7.97 17.75 -9.42
N PRO A 113 -7.55 17.37 -10.63
CA PRO A 113 -6.95 16.05 -10.89
C PRO A 113 -5.45 16.03 -10.53
N VAL A 114 -5.13 16.01 -9.25
CA VAL A 114 -3.74 15.84 -8.76
C VAL A 114 -3.51 14.37 -8.45
N LEU A 115 -2.43 13.78 -8.98
CA LEU A 115 -2.04 12.42 -8.67
C LEU A 115 -1.10 12.42 -7.44
N SER A 116 -1.43 11.68 -6.39
CA SER A 116 -0.62 11.53 -5.16
C SER A 116 -0.52 10.05 -4.77
N PHE A 117 0.62 9.56 -4.29
CA PHE A 117 0.79 8.12 -4.05
C PHE A 117 0.01 7.58 -2.83
N SER A 118 -0.41 8.46 -1.92
CA SER A 118 -1.11 8.10 -0.68
C SER A 118 -2.16 9.16 -0.32
N LYS A 119 -3.29 8.73 0.25
CA LYS A 119 -4.35 9.61 0.76
C LYS A 119 -5.29 8.91 1.76
N THR A 120 -6.14 9.71 2.40
CA THR A 120 -7.36 9.26 3.09
C THR A 120 -8.60 9.57 2.23
N ARG A 121 -9.79 9.23 2.73
CA ARG A 121 -11.08 9.61 2.10
C ARG A 121 -11.31 11.13 2.07
N ASP A 122 -10.55 11.89 2.86
CA ASP A 122 -10.69 13.34 2.98
C ASP A 122 -10.03 14.11 1.84
N TYR A 123 -9.46 13.43 0.84
CA TYR A 123 -8.71 14.05 -0.25
C TYR A 123 -9.26 13.66 -1.63
N TYR A 124 -9.28 14.63 -2.54
CA TYR A 124 -9.67 14.42 -3.94
C TYR A 124 -8.56 13.81 -4.81
N ASP A 125 -7.32 13.77 -4.32
CA ASP A 125 -6.17 13.26 -5.06
C ASP A 125 -6.42 11.87 -5.67
N ILE A 126 -5.86 11.59 -6.83
CA ILE A 126 -5.97 10.30 -7.53
C ILE A 126 -4.73 9.47 -7.19
N MET A 127 -4.91 8.25 -6.67
CA MET A 127 -3.77 7.42 -6.32
C MET A 127 -3.05 6.87 -7.55
N TYR A 128 -1.71 6.86 -7.47
CA TYR A 128 -0.84 6.21 -8.44
C TYR A 128 0.20 5.34 -7.74
N PRO A 129 0.78 4.33 -8.42
CA PRO A 129 1.86 3.51 -7.85
C PRO A 129 3.08 4.37 -7.50
N ALA A 130 3.52 4.33 -6.25
CA ALA A 130 4.62 5.15 -5.76
C ALA A 130 5.91 4.97 -6.57
N TRP A 131 6.69 6.05 -6.71
CA TRP A 131 7.98 6.07 -7.41
C TRP A 131 8.95 4.98 -6.92
N SER A 132 8.91 4.67 -5.62
CA SER A 132 9.75 3.66 -4.95
C SER A 132 9.58 2.23 -5.48
N PHE A 133 8.56 1.94 -6.31
CA PHE A 133 8.55 0.68 -7.06
C PHE A 133 9.76 0.54 -8.00
N TRP A 134 10.30 1.67 -8.49
CA TRP A 134 11.52 1.72 -9.29
C TRP A 134 12.68 2.40 -8.57
N GLU A 135 12.53 3.66 -8.11
CA GLU A 135 13.56 4.42 -7.40
C GLU A 135 13.01 5.67 -6.68
N GLY A 136 13.86 6.35 -5.91
CA GLY A 136 13.52 7.61 -5.24
C GLY A 136 12.79 7.45 -3.91
N GLY A 137 12.73 6.23 -3.36
CA GLY A 137 12.30 6.01 -1.99
C GLY A 137 13.29 6.54 -0.95
N PRO A 138 13.01 6.37 0.35
CA PRO A 138 13.87 6.87 1.42
C PRO A 138 15.31 6.35 1.32
N ALA A 139 16.29 7.25 1.42
CA ALA A 139 17.71 6.90 1.48
C ALA A 139 18.12 6.61 2.93
N ILE A 140 18.70 5.43 3.16
CA ILE A 140 19.25 5.00 4.44
C ILE A 140 20.60 4.33 4.19
N SER A 141 21.37 4.00 5.24
CA SER A 141 22.70 3.38 5.10
C SER A 141 22.70 2.10 4.25
N LEU A 142 21.64 1.28 4.36
CA LEU A 142 21.46 0.06 3.56
C LEU A 142 21.05 0.33 2.10
N TYR A 143 20.49 1.51 1.82
CA TYR A 143 20.00 1.93 0.50
C TYR A 143 20.47 3.37 0.22
N PRO A 144 21.76 3.59 -0.05
CA PRO A 144 22.34 4.93 -0.16
C PRO A 144 21.75 5.74 -1.32
N THR A 145 21.22 5.07 -2.34
CA THR A 145 20.55 5.70 -3.50
C THR A 145 19.02 5.73 -3.36
N GLY A 146 18.50 5.53 -2.15
CA GLY A 146 17.06 5.40 -1.92
C GLY A 146 16.55 3.98 -2.13
N ILE A 147 15.56 3.58 -1.34
CA ILE A 147 14.82 2.32 -1.56
C ILE A 147 14.15 2.40 -2.94
N GLY A 148 14.21 1.29 -3.67
CA GLY A 148 13.73 1.18 -5.03
C GLY A 148 13.74 -0.27 -5.48
N ARG A 149 13.57 -0.50 -6.79
CA ARG A 149 13.74 -1.82 -7.42
C ARG A 149 12.94 -2.91 -6.73
N TRP A 150 11.62 -2.72 -6.70
CA TRP A 150 10.69 -3.69 -6.13
C TRP A 150 10.79 -5.06 -6.82
N ASP A 151 11.26 -5.09 -8.06
CA ASP A 151 11.61 -6.29 -8.82
C ASP A 151 12.73 -7.12 -8.22
N LYS A 152 13.78 -6.48 -7.70
CA LYS A 152 14.86 -7.16 -6.98
C LYS A 152 14.46 -7.49 -5.56
N HIS A 153 13.76 -6.57 -4.88
CA HIS A 153 13.33 -6.77 -3.50
C HIS A 153 12.41 -7.98 -3.35
N ARG A 154 11.44 -8.21 -4.25
CA ARG A 154 10.58 -9.40 -4.15
C ARG A 154 11.36 -10.71 -4.19
N ILE A 155 12.40 -10.80 -5.03
CA ILE A 155 13.26 -11.98 -5.13
C ILE A 155 14.02 -12.17 -3.81
N SER A 156 14.62 -11.09 -3.30
CA SER A 156 15.36 -11.12 -2.03
C SER A 156 14.47 -11.51 -0.84
N ILE A 157 13.24 -10.98 -0.77
CA ILE A 157 12.28 -11.26 0.30
C ILE A 157 11.80 -12.71 0.22
N SER A 158 11.48 -13.21 -0.98
CA SER A 158 11.09 -14.62 -1.18
C SER A 158 12.21 -15.58 -0.75
N ALA A 159 13.45 -15.31 -1.15
CA ALA A 159 14.60 -16.12 -0.74
C ALA A 159 14.85 -16.06 0.79
N ALA A 160 14.61 -14.91 1.44
CA ALA A 160 14.69 -14.80 2.89
C ALA A 160 13.55 -15.56 3.59
N ALA A 161 12.34 -15.55 3.03
CA ALA A 161 11.19 -16.27 3.57
C ALA A 161 11.38 -17.79 3.53
N GLU A 162 11.99 -18.33 2.47
CA GLU A 162 12.35 -19.76 2.36
C GLU A 162 13.35 -20.19 3.44
N LYS A 163 14.30 -19.33 3.78
CA LYS A 163 15.29 -19.59 4.84
C LYS A 163 14.69 -19.56 6.24
N TRP A 164 13.63 -18.76 6.43
CA TRP A 164 12.97 -18.54 7.71
C TRP A 164 11.49 -18.97 7.66
N PRO A 165 11.19 -20.28 7.58
CA PRO A 165 9.82 -20.81 7.64
C PRO A 165 9.16 -20.46 8.98
N TRP A 166 7.82 -20.53 9.01
CA TRP A 166 7.00 -20.05 10.13
C TRP A 166 7.46 -20.60 11.49
N GLU A 167 7.74 -21.89 11.58
CA GLU A 167 8.11 -22.61 12.80
C GLU A 167 9.50 -22.21 13.34
N LYS A 168 10.33 -21.57 12.50
CA LYS A 168 11.65 -21.05 12.88
C LYS A 168 11.65 -19.56 13.24
N LYS A 169 10.53 -18.86 13.06
CA LYS A 169 10.44 -17.43 13.39
C LYS A 169 10.37 -17.27 14.90
N GLU A 170 11.03 -16.24 15.42
CA GLU A 170 10.93 -15.90 16.83
C GLU A 170 9.51 -15.45 17.17
N SER A 171 9.00 -15.91 18.32
CA SER A 171 7.69 -15.51 18.85
C SER A 171 7.78 -14.16 19.57
N LYS A 172 8.39 -13.17 18.91
CA LYS A 172 8.61 -11.80 19.38
C LYS A 172 8.16 -10.82 18.29
N ALA A 173 7.38 -9.80 18.66
CA ALA A 173 7.00 -8.77 17.70
C ALA A 173 8.21 -7.89 17.36
N PHE A 174 8.32 -7.41 16.12
CA PHE A 174 9.49 -6.66 15.65
C PHE A 174 9.11 -5.39 14.89
N PHE A 175 9.80 -4.28 15.18
CA PHE A 175 9.71 -3.03 14.43
C PHE A 175 11.06 -2.29 14.41
N ARG A 176 11.47 -1.80 13.24
CA ARG A 176 12.62 -0.89 13.12
C ARG A 176 12.30 0.22 12.15
N GLY A 177 12.29 1.45 12.65
CA GLY A 177 11.99 2.64 11.86
C GLY A 177 12.11 3.93 12.67
N SER A 178 12.14 5.07 11.98
CA SER A 178 12.16 6.38 12.63
C SER A 178 10.77 6.79 13.16
N ARG A 179 10.72 7.82 13.99
CA ARG A 179 9.46 8.37 14.54
C ARG A 179 8.80 9.34 13.55
N THR A 180 8.22 8.83 12.46
CA THR A 180 7.49 9.65 11.47
C THR A 180 6.04 9.94 11.86
N SER A 181 5.50 9.25 12.87
CA SER A 181 4.20 9.51 13.49
C SER A 181 4.25 9.12 14.96
N ALA A 182 3.54 9.87 15.81
CA ALA A 182 3.38 9.56 17.23
C ALA A 182 2.58 8.27 17.48
N GLU A 183 1.84 7.77 16.48
CA GLU A 183 1.13 6.48 16.55
C GLU A 183 2.06 5.29 16.82
N ARG A 184 3.38 5.45 16.59
CA ARG A 184 4.40 4.42 16.83
C ARG A 184 4.84 4.35 18.29
N ASP A 185 4.62 5.40 19.08
CA ASP A 185 5.17 5.54 20.43
C ASP A 185 4.73 4.42 21.39
N PRO A 186 3.44 4.01 21.43
CA PRO A 186 3.01 2.96 22.36
C PRO A 186 3.76 1.63 22.17
N LEU A 187 4.10 1.27 20.92
CA LEU A 187 4.84 0.04 20.62
C LEU A 187 6.30 0.13 21.11
N VAL A 188 6.94 1.29 20.97
CA VAL A 188 8.30 1.53 21.46
C VAL A 188 8.33 1.54 22.99
N TYR A 189 7.33 2.14 23.65
CA TYR A 189 7.23 2.10 25.10
C TYR A 189 7.00 0.67 25.61
N LEU A 190 6.14 -0.09 24.94
CA LEU A 190 5.93 -1.51 25.26
C LEU A 190 7.21 -2.33 25.10
N SER A 191 7.99 -2.13 24.02
CA SER A 191 9.26 -2.82 23.84
C SER A 191 10.29 -2.50 24.94
N ARG A 192 10.29 -1.27 25.46
CA ARG A 192 11.17 -0.89 26.58
C ARG A 192 10.76 -1.54 27.90
N SER A 193 9.45 -1.72 28.14
CA SER A 193 8.95 -2.34 29.37
C SER A 193 8.94 -3.87 29.30
N GLU A 194 8.67 -4.43 28.12
CA GLU A 194 8.50 -5.87 27.86
C GLU A 194 9.40 -6.32 26.69
N PRO A 195 10.74 -6.28 26.84
CA PRO A 195 11.69 -6.54 25.76
C PRO A 195 11.65 -7.99 25.24
N ASP A 196 11.12 -8.93 26.02
CA ASP A 196 10.91 -10.32 25.61
C ASP A 196 9.66 -10.50 24.74
N LEU A 197 8.72 -9.56 24.76
CA LEU A 197 7.50 -9.58 23.95
C LEU A 197 7.66 -8.83 22.63
N VAL A 198 8.36 -7.68 22.66
CA VAL A 198 8.49 -6.77 21.50
C VAL A 198 9.92 -6.24 21.39
N ASP A 199 10.48 -6.25 20.18
CA ASP A 199 11.72 -5.59 19.79
C ASP A 199 11.40 -4.45 18.80
N ALA A 200 11.17 -3.23 19.31
CA ALA A 200 10.69 -2.06 18.56
C ALA A 200 11.57 -0.82 18.70
#